data_AF-A0A2V9K6Y9-F1
#
_entry.id   AF-A0A2V9K6Y9-F1
#
_cell.length_a   1.000
_cell.length_b   1.000
_cell.length_c   1.000
_cell.angle_alpha   90.00
_cell.angle_beta   90.00
_cell.angle_gamma   90.00
#
_symmetry.space_group_name_H-M   'P 1'
#
loop_
_entity.id
_entity.type
_entity.pdbx_description
1 polymer ?
#
loop_
_entity_poly.entity_id
_entity_poly.type
_entity_poly.pdbx_seq_one_letter_code
_entity_poly.pdbx_strand_id
1 'polypeptide(L)'
;MADSGSVRKGDLRFAVDSRLLFELGERLVARKSVALAELVKNSYDADATKAVVRLHNVTKEHGQITVEDNGAGMTPPMIKKTWMRIATDDKDRNPVSIIYGRPRAGA
;
A
#
# COMPACT_ATOMS: atom_id res chain seq x y z
N MET A 1 -18.51 5.99 -24.46
CA MET A 1 -18.88 5.55 -23.10
C MET A 1 -17.96 4.40 -22.74
N ALA A 2 -16.93 4.66 -21.94
CA ALA A 2 -15.93 3.66 -21.58
C ALA A 2 -16.41 2.84 -20.38
N ASP A 3 -16.31 1.52 -20.52
CA ASP A 3 -16.60 0.50 -19.52
C ASP A 3 -15.92 0.84 -18.18
N SER A 4 -16.73 1.10 -17.15
CA SER A 4 -16.26 1.28 -15.77
C SER A 4 -15.81 -0.08 -15.25
N GLY A 5 -14.57 -0.45 -15.56
CA GLY A 5 -13.94 -1.74 -15.26
C GLY A 5 -14.07 -2.14 -13.79
N SER A 6 -15.15 -2.85 -13.48
CA SER A 6 -15.34 -3.50 -12.19
C SER A 6 -14.40 -4.70 -12.09
N VAL A 7 -13.47 -4.66 -11.14
CA VAL A 7 -12.62 -5.82 -10.83
C VAL A 7 -13.50 -6.87 -10.16
N ARG A 8 -13.67 -8.04 -10.80
CA ARG A 8 -14.47 -9.12 -10.21
C ARG A 8 -13.63 -9.89 -9.20
N LYS A 9 -14.30 -10.41 -8.17
CA LYS A 9 -13.71 -11.32 -7.18
C LYS A 9 -13.15 -12.55 -7.91
N GLY A 10 -11.83 -12.64 -8.04
CA GLY A 10 -11.12 -13.70 -8.78
C GLY A 10 -10.08 -13.20 -9.80
N ASP A 11 -10.13 -11.93 -10.20
CA ASP A 11 -9.28 -11.39 -11.27
C ASP A 11 -7.91 -10.86 -10.80
N LEU A 12 -7.71 -10.78 -9.48
CA LEU A 12 -6.46 -10.32 -8.87
C LEU A 12 -5.70 -11.51 -8.31
N ARG A 13 -4.44 -11.67 -8.76
CA ARG A 13 -3.49 -12.64 -8.23
C ARG A 13 -2.23 -11.90 -7.84
N PHE A 14 -1.59 -12.32 -6.74
CA PHE A 14 -0.28 -11.80 -6.40
C PHE A 14 0.74 -12.25 -7.44
N ALA A 15 1.58 -11.31 -7.87
CA ALA A 15 2.76 -11.58 -8.67
C ALA A 15 3.99 -11.17 -7.86
N VAL A 16 5.10 -11.89 -8.03
CA VAL A 16 6.33 -11.66 -7.28
C VAL A 16 7.49 -11.52 -8.25
N ASP A 17 8.33 -10.51 -8.06
CA ASP A 17 9.64 -10.49 -8.72
C ASP A 17 10.59 -11.45 -7.99
N SER A 18 11.00 -12.52 -8.67
CA SER A 18 11.75 -13.64 -8.07
C SER A 18 13.09 -13.21 -7.46
N ARG A 19 13.70 -12.13 -7.94
CA ARG A 19 14.96 -11.59 -7.42
C ARG A 19 14.78 -10.90 -6.06
N LEU A 20 13.63 -10.28 -5.83
CA LEU A 20 13.35 -9.55 -4.59
C LEU A 20 12.62 -10.38 -3.52
N LEU A 21 12.09 -11.56 -3.88
CA LEU A 21 11.48 -12.48 -2.92
C LEU A 21 12.46 -12.90 -1.81
N PHE A 22 13.72 -13.13 -2.17
CA PHE A 22 14.77 -13.47 -1.21
C PHE A 22 15.09 -12.32 -0.25
N GLU A 23 15.07 -11.08 -0.72
CA GLU A 23 15.26 -9.89 0.13
C GLU A 23 14.09 -9.66 1.11
N LEU A 24 12.86 -9.96 0.68
CA LEU A 24 11.70 -9.96 1.57
C LEU A 24 11.80 -11.02 2.67
N GLY A 25 12.25 -12.24 2.33
CA GLY A 25 12.48 -13.34 3.28
C GLY A 25 13.35 -12.94 4.48
N GLU A 26 14.46 -12.25 4.20
CA GLU A 26 15.40 -11.78 5.21
C GLU A 26 14.87 -10.59 6.02
N ARG A 27 14.02 -9.74 5.42
CA ARG A 27 13.41 -8.57 6.07
C ARG A 27 12.08 -8.85 6.75
N LEU A 28 11.57 -10.09 6.70
CA LEU A 28 10.22 -10.48 7.08
C LEU A 28 9.93 -10.54 8.59
N VAL A 29 10.76 -9.93 9.43
CA VAL A 29 10.51 -9.77 10.87
C VAL A 29 10.27 -8.30 11.20
N ALA A 30 9.17 -7.74 10.69
CA ALA A 30 8.72 -6.41 11.07
C ALA A 30 7.93 -6.48 12.39
N ARG A 31 8.31 -5.66 13.38
CA ARG A 31 7.47 -5.43 14.57
C ARG A 31 6.12 -4.89 14.11
N LYS A 32 5.02 -5.30 14.77
CA LYS A 32 3.65 -4.83 14.43
C LYS A 32 3.54 -3.30 14.32
N SER A 33 4.30 -2.57 15.13
CA SER A 33 4.38 -1.11 15.09
C SER A 33 5.01 -0.57 13.80
N VAL A 34 6.01 -1.25 13.24
CA VAL A 34 6.64 -0.89 11.97
C VAL A 34 5.64 -1.07 10.83
N ALA A 35 4.93 -2.20 10.79
CA ALA A 35 3.91 -2.45 9.77
C ALA A 35 2.81 -1.35 9.76
N LEU A 36 2.36 -0.92 10.95
CA LEU A 36 1.41 0.18 11.04
C LEU A 36 2.01 1.51 10.55
N ALA A 37 3.26 1.80 10.90
CA ALA A 37 3.95 3.01 10.44
C ALA A 37 4.11 3.04 8.92
N GLU A 38 4.41 1.91 8.28
CA GLU A 38 4.49 1.81 6.82
C GLU A 38 3.14 2.07 6.13
N LEU A 39 2.03 1.60 6.73
CA LEU A 39 0.69 1.93 6.21
C LEU A 39 0.41 3.44 6.30
N VAL A 40 0.79 4.10 7.39
CA VAL A 40 0.62 5.56 7.54
C VAL A 40 1.52 6.34 6.56
N LYS A 41 2.75 5.85 6.30
CA LYS A 41 3.63 6.44 5.28
C LYS A 41 3.03 6.34 3.88
N ASN A 42 2.37 5.25 3.54
CA ASN A 42 1.70 5.12 2.24
C ASN A 42 0.63 6.20 2.03
N SER A 43 -0.06 6.63 3.08
CA SER A 43 -0.98 7.78 2.98
C SER A 43 -0.24 9.09 2.67
N TYR A 44 0.94 9.30 3.25
CA TYR A 44 1.79 10.46 2.91
C TYR A 44 2.24 10.42 1.44
N ASP A 45 2.67 9.25 0.96
CA ASP A 45 3.10 9.04 -0.43
C ASP A 45 1.96 9.25 -1.43
N ALA A 46 0.73 8.98 -1.00
CA ALA A 46 -0.49 9.23 -1.74
C ALA A 46 -0.94 10.71 -1.70
N ASP A 47 -0.12 11.63 -1.20
CA ASP A 47 -0.46 13.04 -1.04
C ASP A 47 -1.69 13.27 -0.13
N ALA A 48 -1.95 12.39 0.83
CA ALA A 48 -3.03 12.63 1.77
C ALA A 48 -2.75 13.90 2.60
N THR A 49 -3.83 14.65 2.85
CA THR A 49 -3.82 15.75 3.83
C THR A 49 -4.27 15.26 5.21
N LYS A 50 -4.93 14.10 5.26
CA LYS A 50 -5.43 13.46 6.45
C LYS A 50 -5.30 11.95 6.34
N ALA A 51 -4.70 11.34 7.36
CA ALA A 51 -4.74 9.90 7.61
C ALA A 51 -5.39 9.65 8.97
N VAL A 52 -6.30 8.69 9.05
CA VAL A 52 -7.05 8.33 10.25
C VAL A 52 -6.75 6.88 10.59
N VAL A 53 -6.29 6.67 11.83
CA VAL A 53 -6.08 5.33 12.38
C VAL A 53 -7.17 5.07 13.42
N ARG A 54 -7.97 4.03 13.20
CA ARG A 54 -9.02 3.61 14.13
C ARG A 54 -8.67 2.27 14.73
N LEU A 55 -8.73 2.20 16.06
CA LEU A 55 -8.49 0.99 16.85
C LEU A 55 -9.84 0.50 17.39
N HIS A 56 -10.31 -0.64 16.91
CA HIS A 56 -11.57 -1.25 17.33
C HIS A 56 -11.29 -2.53 18.10
N ASN A 57 -11.61 -2.56 19.40
CA ASN A 57 -11.47 -3.75 20.26
C ASN A 57 -10.08 -4.43 20.18
N VAL A 58 -9.00 -3.67 20.00
CA VAL A 58 -7.65 -4.21 19.68
C VAL A 58 -7.02 -5.05 20.80
N THR A 59 -7.60 -5.04 22.00
CA THR A 59 -7.20 -5.89 23.12
C THR A 59 -8.04 -7.16 23.26
N LYS A 60 -9.05 -7.35 22.40
CA LYS A 60 -9.97 -8.49 22.40
C LYS A 60 -9.70 -9.38 21.18
N GLU A 61 -10.18 -10.62 21.22
CA GLU A 61 -10.27 -11.45 20.02
C GLU A 61 -11.10 -10.73 18.94
N HIS A 62 -10.67 -10.86 17.68
CA HIS A 62 -11.24 -10.14 16.52
C HIS A 62 -11.10 -8.61 16.55
N GLY A 63 -10.15 -8.06 17.31
CA GLY A 63 -9.78 -6.65 17.22
C GLY A 63 -9.34 -6.24 15.81
N GLN A 64 -9.66 -5.01 15.41
CA GLN A 64 -9.37 -4.47 14.08
C GLN A 64 -8.65 -3.13 14.17
N ILE A 65 -7.65 -2.95 13.32
CA ILE A 65 -7.03 -1.65 13.05
C ILE A 65 -7.40 -1.26 11.63
N THR A 66 -7.95 -0.06 11.47
CA THR A 66 -8.29 0.51 10.16
C THR A 66 -7.45 1.76 9.93
N VAL A 67 -6.80 1.84 8.76
CA VAL A 67 -6.05 3.02 8.30
C VAL A 67 -6.76 3.54 7.06
N GLU A 68 -7.22 4.79 7.12
CA GLU A 68 -7.97 5.47 6.06
C GLU A 68 -7.28 6.79 5.72
N ASP A 69 -7.15 7.12 4.45
CA ASP A 69 -6.64 8.41 4.02
C ASP A 69 -7.48 9.02 2.89
N ASN A 70 -7.27 10.31 2.67
CA ASN A 70 -7.91 11.08 1.61
C ASN A 70 -6.93 11.46 0.48
N GLY A 71 -5.90 10.63 0.26
CA GLY A 71 -4.92 10.83 -0.81
C GLY A 71 -5.48 10.55 -2.20
N ALA A 72 -4.59 10.51 -3.19
CA ALA A 72 -4.89 10.30 -4.59
C ALA A 72 -5.56 8.94 -4.89
N GLY A 73 -5.48 7.99 -3.95
CA GLY A 73 -6.02 6.65 -4.11
C GLY A 73 -5.33 5.85 -5.22
N MET A 74 -5.97 4.77 -5.65
CA MET A 74 -5.48 3.92 -6.73
C MET A 74 -6.63 3.51 -7.64
N THR A 75 -6.40 3.57 -8.95
CA THR A 75 -7.34 2.99 -9.92
C THR A 75 -7.23 1.45 -9.93
N PRO A 76 -8.26 0.72 -10.38
CA PRO A 76 -8.19 -0.74 -10.40
C PRO A 76 -7.01 -1.32 -11.22
N PRO A 77 -6.63 -0.75 -12.39
CA PRO A 77 -5.42 -1.16 -13.10
C PRO A 77 -4.13 -0.92 -12.30
N MET A 78 -4.05 0.19 -11.55
CA MET A 78 -2.90 0.47 -10.67
C MET A 78 -2.81 -0.59 -9.57
N ILE A 79 -3.92 -0.89 -8.89
CA ILE A 79 -3.96 -1.94 -7.85
C ILE A 79 -3.41 -3.27 -8.39
N LYS A 80 -3.83 -3.68 -9.59
CA LYS A 80 -3.35 -4.92 -10.21
C LYS A 80 -1.85 -4.89 -10.53
N LYS A 81 -1.30 -3.75 -10.96
CA LYS A 81 0.08 -3.64 -11.43
C LYS A 81 1.08 -3.37 -10.29
N THR A 82 0.71 -2.58 -9.30
CA THR A 82 1.59 -2.13 -8.22
C THR A 82 1.26 -2.85 -6.92
N TRP A 83 0.05 -2.66 -6.36
CA TRP A 83 -0.31 -3.22 -5.05
C TRP A 83 -0.29 -4.75 -4.99
N MET A 84 -0.80 -5.41 -6.04
CA MET A 84 -0.80 -6.87 -6.13
C MET A 84 0.56 -7.45 -6.54
N ARG A 85 1.58 -6.62 -6.78
CA ARG A 85 2.93 -7.07 -7.13
C ARG A 85 3.85 -6.88 -5.93
N ILE A 86 4.36 -7.98 -5.41
CA ILE A 86 5.32 -7.96 -4.31
C ILE A 86 6.67 -7.52 -4.86
N ALA A 87 7.33 -6.61 -4.13
CA ALA A 87 8.62 -6.02 -4.48
C ALA A 87 8.66 -5.34 -5.84
N THR A 88 7.85 -4.29 -6.00
CA THR A 88 7.95 -3.42 -7.17
C THR A 88 9.03 -2.38 -6.98
N ASP A 89 9.69 -2.00 -8.07
CA ASP A 89 10.57 -0.83 -8.18
C ASP A 89 9.77 0.47 -8.47
N ASP A 90 8.47 0.51 -8.17
CA ASP A 90 7.60 1.64 -8.53
C ASP A 90 8.01 2.94 -7.82
N LYS A 91 8.41 2.85 -6.55
CA LYS A 91 8.89 4.02 -5.78
C LYS A 91 10.25 4.52 -6.30
N ASP A 92 11.12 3.63 -6.78
CA ASP A 92 12.40 4.03 -7.39
C ASP A 92 12.18 4.76 -8.72
N ARG A 93 11.22 4.28 -9.52
CA ARG A 93 10.86 4.90 -10.81
C ARG A 93 10.04 6.18 -10.64
N ASN A 94 9.24 6.26 -9.57
CA ASN A 94 8.37 7.38 -9.24
C ASN A 94 8.69 7.89 -7.81
N PRO A 95 9.83 8.57 -7.62
CA PRO A 95 10.31 8.95 -6.28
C PRO A 95 9.53 10.11 -5.66
N VAL A 96 8.69 10.79 -6.44
CA VAL A 96 7.90 11.93 -5.99
C VAL A 96 6.40 11.68 -6.11
N SER A 97 5.64 12.25 -5.18
CA SER A 97 4.19 12.22 -5.19
C SER A 97 3.61 13.14 -6.27
N ILE A 98 2.39 12.85 -6.74
CA ILE A 98 1.84 13.43 -7.98
C ILE A 98 1.32 14.86 -7.76
N ILE A 99 0.72 15.12 -6.59
CA ILE A 99 0.01 16.37 -6.28
C ILE A 99 0.96 17.38 -5.66
N TYR A 100 1.68 17.00 -4.60
CA TYR A 100 2.53 17.94 -3.85
C TYR A 100 4.02 17.82 -4.16
N GLY A 101 4.44 16.88 -5.01
CA GLY A 101 5.85 16.71 -5.39
C GLY A 101 6.76 16.30 -4.22
N ARG A 102 6.21 15.63 -3.21
CA ARG A 102 6.94 15.22 -2.00
C ARG A 102 7.82 14.02 -2.32
N PRO A 103 9.04 13.91 -1.74
CA PRO A 103 9.78 12.66 -1.76
C PRO A 103 8.95 11.56 -1.11
N ARG A 104 8.73 10.44 -1.81
CA ARG A 104 8.03 9.28 -1.24
C ARG A 104 8.87 8.67 -0.11
N ALA A 105 8.22 8.28 0.97
CA ALA A 105 8.83 7.75 2.18
C ALA A 105 8.97 6.22 2.14
N GLY A 106 10.04 5.73 2.76
CA GLY A 106 10.33 4.30 2.88
C GLY A 106 11.11 3.74 1.68
N ALA A 107 11.41 2.45 1.76
CA ALA A 107 12.09 1.65 0.75
C ALA A 107 11.23 0.41 0.43
#